data_AF-A0A258G429-F1
#
_entry.id   AF-A0A258G429-F1
#
_cell.length_a   1.000
_cell.length_b   1.000
_cell.length_c   1.000
_cell.angle_alpha   90.00
_cell.angle_beta   90.00
_cell.angle_gamma   90.00
#
_symmetry.space_group_name_H-M   'P 1'
#
loop_
_entity.id
_entity.type
_entity.pdbx_description
1 polymer ?
#
loop_
_entity_poly.entity_id
_entity_poly.type
_entity_poly.pdbx_seq_one_letter_code
_entity_poly.pdbx_strand_id
1 'polypeptide(L)' 'MTDSVATQPALPSRQLLEGAARAPARAMLRAAGIDDEAMAKPMVAIVNSWSTVTPCNMHLRELADHARA' A
#
# COMPACT_ATOMS: atom_id res chain seq x y z
N MET A 1 19.88 -19.90 -22.30
CA MET A 1 20.04 -18.67 -21.50
C MET A 1 18.73 -18.46 -20.76
N THR A 2 18.51 -19.24 -19.71
CA THR A 2 17.32 -19.12 -18.86
C THR A 2 17.66 -18.08 -17.80
N ASP A 3 17.06 -16.90 -17.91
CA ASP A 3 17.09 -15.93 -16.82
C ASP A 3 16.50 -16.59 -15.58
N SER A 4 17.37 -16.82 -14.59
CA SER A 4 16.96 -17.15 -13.25
C SER A 4 16.20 -15.93 -12.72
N VAL A 5 14.87 -16.01 -12.72
CA VAL A 5 14.05 -15.09 -11.92
C VAL A 5 14.51 -15.28 -10.49
N ALA A 6 15.38 -14.38 -10.04
CA ALA A 6 15.78 -14.29 -8.64
C ALA A 6 14.48 -14.22 -7.83
N THR A 7 14.27 -15.21 -6.95
CA THR A 7 13.12 -15.23 -6.04
C THR A 7 13.18 -13.97 -5.20
N GLN A 8 12.35 -12.98 -5.54
CA GLN A 8 12.26 -11.73 -4.79
C GLN A 8 11.95 -12.08 -3.33
N PRO A 9 12.63 -11.46 -2.35
CA PRO A 9 12.31 -11.70 -0.95
C PRO A 9 10.86 -11.33 -0.67
N ALA A 10 10.21 -12.07 0.23
CA ALA A 10 8.82 -11.83 0.58
C ALA A 10 8.64 -10.39 1.07
N LEU A 11 7.74 -9.64 0.42
CA LEU A 11 7.46 -8.25 0.75
C LEU A 11 6.86 -8.15 2.16
N PRO A 12 7.16 -7.10 2.96
CA PRO A 12 6.59 -6.93 4.29
C PRO A 12 5.06 -6.98 4.33
N SER A 13 4.37 -6.52 3.27
CA SER A 13 2.91 -6.58 3.18
C SER A 13 2.34 -8.00 3.26
N ARG A 14 3.14 -9.02 2.90
CA ARG A 14 2.72 -10.43 2.97
C ARG A 14 2.41 -10.88 4.40
N GLN A 15 3.08 -10.30 5.41
CA GLN A 15 2.81 -10.60 6.83
C GLN A 15 1.37 -10.22 7.25
N LEU A 16 0.79 -9.20 6.61
CA LEU A 16 -0.59 -8.77 6.86
C LEU A 16 -1.61 -9.56 6.05
N LEU A 17 -1.22 -10.08 4.89
CA LEU A 17 -2.14 -10.62 3.88
C LEU A 17 -2.20 -12.15 3.83
N GLU A 18 -1.08 -12.84 4.08
CA GLU A 18 -0.95 -14.27 3.83
C GLU A 18 -1.29 -15.14 5.04
N GLY A 19 -1.90 -16.30 4.76
CA GLY A 19 -2.33 -17.26 5.77
C GLY A 19 -3.78 -17.07 6.25
N ALA A 20 -4.34 -18.16 6.76
CA ALA A 20 -5.74 -18.21 7.22
C ALA A 20 -6.00 -17.23 8.38
N ALA A 21 -5.03 -17.10 9.30
CA ALA A 21 -5.11 -16.19 10.44
C ALA A 21 -5.21 -14.70 10.06
N ARG A 22 -4.88 -14.34 8.81
CA ARG A 22 -4.98 -12.97 8.28
C ARG A 22 -6.32 -12.65 7.61
N ALA A 23 -7.30 -13.57 7.66
CA ALA A 23 -8.63 -13.32 7.12
C ALA A 23 -9.29 -12.02 7.65
N PRO A 24 -9.18 -11.64 8.93
CA PRO A 24 -9.76 -10.39 9.42
C PRO A 24 -9.11 -9.13 8.81
N ALA A 25 -7.79 -9.15 8.60
CA ALA A 25 -7.09 -8.04 7.97
C ALA A 25 -7.54 -7.85 6.51
N ARG A 26 -7.65 -8.94 5.75
CA ARG A 26 -8.18 -8.89 4.37
C ARG A 26 -9.63 -8.42 4.33
N ALA A 27 -10.46 -8.78 5.32
CA ALA A 27 -11.83 -8.29 5.40
C ALA A 27 -11.89 -6.76 5.56
N MET A 28 -11.04 -6.18 6.41
CA MET A 28 -10.95 -4.73 6.59
C MET A 28 -10.43 -4.02 5.33
N LEU A 29 -9.43 -4.59 4.66
CA LEU A 29 -8.90 -4.02 3.41
C LEU A 29 -9.96 -4.02 2.29
N ARG A 30 -10.76 -5.08 2.18
CA ARG A 30 -11.90 -5.12 1.25
C ARG A 30 -12.96 -4.08 1.60
N ALA A 31 -13.26 -3.89 2.89
CA ALA A 31 -14.18 -2.84 3.33
C ALA A 31 -13.67 -1.42 3.00
N ALA A 32 -12.34 -1.24 2.96
CA ALA A 32 -11.68 0.00 2.54
C ALA A 32 -11.56 0.15 1.01
N GLY A 33 -12.11 -0.78 0.22
CA GLY A 33 -12.09 -0.73 -1.25
C GLY A 33 -10.83 -1.30 -1.90
N ILE A 34 -10.01 -2.07 -1.16
CA ILE A 34 -8.84 -2.75 -1.71
C ILE A 34 -9.24 -4.19 -2.05
N ASP A 35 -9.26 -4.51 -3.33
CA ASP A 35 -9.62 -5.84 -3.84
C ASP A 35 -8.46 -6.83 -3.83
N ASP A 36 -8.74 -8.06 -4.23
CA ASP A 36 -7.77 -9.15 -4.23
C ASP A 36 -6.63 -8.93 -5.25
N GLU A 37 -6.90 -8.24 -6.36
CA GLU A 37 -5.86 -7.89 -7.35
C GLU A 37 -4.90 -6.82 -6.79
N ALA A 38 -5.45 -5.80 -6.12
CA ALA A 38 -4.66 -4.76 -5.47
C ALA A 38 -3.84 -5.32 -4.29
N MET A 39 -4.41 -6.23 -3.49
CA MET A 39 -3.67 -6.91 -2.41
C MET A 39 -2.56 -7.82 -2.94
N ALA A 40 -2.68 -8.33 -4.17
CA ALA A 40 -1.60 -9.12 -4.79
C ALA A 40 -0.37 -8.25 -5.13
N LYS A 41 -0.56 -6.97 -5.43
CA LYS A 41 0.51 -6.00 -5.74
C LYS A 41 1.30 -5.57 -4.49
N PRO A 42 2.52 -5.02 -4.64
CA PRO A 42 3.21 -4.37 -3.53
C PRO A 42 2.36 -3.26 -2.91
N MET A 43 2.27 -3.20 -1.59
CA MET A 43 1.56 -2.13 -0.88
C MET A 43 2.53 -1.01 -0.53
N VAL A 44 2.23 0.21 -0.97
CA VAL A 44 3.05 1.40 -0.70
C VAL A 44 2.20 2.40 0.10
N ALA A 45 2.68 2.77 1.29
CA ALA A 45 2.02 3.76 2.12
C ALA A 45 2.50 5.16 1.77
N ILE A 46 1.57 6.06 1.46
CA ILE A 46 1.85 7.51 1.30
C ILE A 46 1.59 8.17 2.65
N VAL A 47 2.67 8.47 3.38
CA VAL A 47 2.60 9.19 4.65
C VAL A 47 2.59 10.69 4.36
N ASN A 48 1.46 11.34 4.64
CA ASN A 48 1.24 12.75 4.31
C ASN A 48 1.02 13.59 5.59
N SER A 49 1.77 14.67 5.75
CA SER A 49 1.66 15.64 6.84
C SER A 49 0.84 16.90 6.49
N TRP A 50 -0.04 16.81 5.49
CA TRP A 50 -0.91 17.90 5.07
C TRP A 50 -1.68 18.50 6.25
N SER A 51 -1.63 19.82 6.35
CA SER A 51 -2.42 20.60 7.29
C SER A 51 -2.59 22.02 6.77
N THR A 52 -3.57 22.75 7.30
CA THR A 52 -3.81 24.17 6.98
C THR A 52 -3.26 25.11 8.05
N VAL A 53 -2.52 24.59 9.05
CA VAL A 53 -1.98 25.37 10.17
C VAL A 53 -0.83 26.27 9.72
N THR A 54 0.00 25.78 8.80
CA THR A 54 1.15 26.50 8.25
C THR A 54 1.16 26.41 6.72
N PRO A 55 1.71 27.43 6.03
CA PRO A 55 1.74 27.45 4.57
C PRO A 55 2.66 26.35 3.98
N CYS A 56 3.65 25.87 4.73
CA CYS A 56 4.57 24.86 4.24
C CYS A 56 3.94 23.49 3.97
N ASN A 57 2.80 23.16 4.60
CA ASN A 57 2.16 21.84 4.46
C ASN A 57 0.84 21.85 3.69
N MET A 58 0.31 23.03 3.34
CA MET A 58 -1.03 23.16 2.77
C MET A 58 -1.18 22.52 1.39
N HIS A 59 -0.09 22.42 0.63
CA HIS A 59 -0.05 21.89 -0.73
C HIS A 59 0.21 20.38 -0.79
N LEU A 60 0.55 19.74 0.35
CA LEU A 60 0.94 18.33 0.36
C LEU A 60 -0.21 17.37 0.03
N ARG A 61 -1.47 17.81 0.09
CA ARG A 61 -2.63 17.00 -0.31
C ARG A 61 -2.57 16.67 -1.80
N GLU A 62 -2.35 17.69 -2.63
CA GLU A 62 -2.28 17.55 -4.09
C GLU A 62 -1.08 16.69 -4.51
N LEU A 63 0.06 16.84 -3.83
CA LEU A 63 1.24 16.00 -4.08
C LEU A 63 0.98 14.52 -3.74
N ALA A 64 0.23 14.23 -2.68
CA ALA A 64 -0.11 12.85 -2.33
C ALA A 64 -1.13 12.25 -3.30
N ASP A 65 -2.10 13.03 -3.78
CA ASP A 65 -3.05 12.58 -4.81
C ASP A 65 -2.31 12.29 -6.13
N HIS A 66 -1.31 13.10 -6.50
CA HIS A 66 -0.46 12.83 -7.66
C HIS A 66 0.39 11.57 -7.49
N ALA A 67 0.96 11.34 -6.30
CA ALA A 67 1.76 10.14 -6.02
C ALA A 67 0.92 8.85 -5.95
N ARG A 68 -0.40 8.95 -5.70
CA ARG A 68 -1.33 7.82 -5.65
C ARG A 68 -1.79 7.36 -7.05
N ALA A 69 -1.85 8.28 -8.01
CA ALA A 69 -2.37 8.04 -9.36
C ALA A 69 -1.52 7.03 -10.14
#